data_AF-A0A938L0H0-F1
#
_entry.id   AF-A0A938L0H0-F1
#
_cell.length_a   1.000
_cell.length_b   1.000
_cell.length_c   1.000
_cell.angle_alpha   90.00
_cell.angle_beta   90.00
_cell.angle_gamma   90.00
#
_symmetry.space_group_name_H-M   'P 1'
#
loop_
_entity.id
_entity.type
_entity.pdbx_description
1 polymer ?
#
loop_
_entity_poly.entity_id
_entity_poly.type
_entity_poly.pdbx_seq_one_letter_code
_entity_poly.pdbx_strand_id
1 'polypeptide(L)' 'MVRTQIQLTESQAKELKRLAAARGVSMAELIRQGVDAVLRSKPLPDAEERRKKALALAGKYRSGKTDVSKHHDEYLAK' A
#
# COMPACT_ATOMS: atom_id res chain seq x y z
N MET A 1 1.78 7.91 19.86
CA MET A 1 0.41 7.43 19.53
C MET A 1 -0.60 8.45 20.03
N VAL A 2 -1.72 8.61 19.33
CA VAL A 2 -2.87 9.40 19.79
C VAL A 2 -3.88 8.45 20.43
N ARG A 3 -4.46 8.82 21.59
CA ARG A 3 -5.50 8.02 22.25
C ARG A 3 -6.85 8.31 21.59
N THR A 4 -7.49 7.27 21.07
CA THR A 4 -8.83 7.36 20.48
C THR A 4 -9.70 6.30 21.13
N GLN A 5 -10.88 6.68 21.60
CA GLN A 5 -11.89 5.75 22.10
C GLN A 5 -12.80 5.36 20.93
N ILE A 6 -12.87 4.06 20.64
CA ILE A 6 -13.77 3.48 19.64
C ILE A 6 -14.58 2.38 20.30
N GLN A 7 -15.79 2.14 19.79
CA GLN A 7 -16.61 1.01 20.21
C GLN A 7 -16.39 -0.15 19.24
N LEU A 8 -16.32 -1.36 19.80
CA LEU A 8 -16.29 -2.61 19.05
C LEU A 8 -17.49 -3.42 19.49
N THR A 9 -18.05 -4.22 18.59
CA THR A 9 -19.05 -5.22 18.99
C THR A 9 -18.38 -6.26 19.89
N GLU A 10 -19.19 -6.94 20.73
CA GLU A 10 -18.70 -8.02 21.58
C GLU A 10 -18.02 -9.14 20.76
N SER A 11 -18.61 -9.47 19.60
CA SER A 11 -18.06 -10.45 18.67
C SER A 11 -16.69 -10.03 18.12
N GLN A 12 -16.53 -8.77 17.70
CA GLN A 12 -15.25 -8.23 17.24
C GLN A 12 -14.19 -8.27 18.34
N ALA A 13 -14.55 -7.85 19.56
CA ALA A 13 -13.63 -7.85 20.69
C ALA A 13 -13.16 -9.28 21.04
N LYS A 14 -14.07 -10.26 21.02
CA LYS A 14 -13.75 -11.68 21.26
C LYS A 14 -12.79 -12.23 20.19
N GLU A 15 -13.08 -11.98 18.92
CA GLU A 15 -12.26 -12.45 17.81
C GLU A 15 -10.87 -11.81 17.79
N LEU A 16 -10.78 -10.51 18.04
CA LEU A 16 -9.50 -9.81 18.14
C LEU A 16 -8.65 -10.34 19.29
N LYS A 17 -9.23 -10.62 20.46
CA LYS A 17 -8.51 -11.24 21.59
C LYS A 17 -7.97 -12.62 21.23
N ARG A 18 -8.79 -13.46 20.61
CA ARG A 18 -8.39 -14.80 20.16
C ARG A 18 -7.23 -14.73 19.17
N LEU A 19 -7.33 -13.86 18.17
CA LEU A 19 -6.32 -13.71 17.13
C LEU A 19 -5.02 -13.10 17.66
N ALA A 20 -5.11 -12.14 18.57
CA ALA A 20 -3.96 -11.54 19.23
C ALA A 20 -3.18 -12.58 20.05
N ALA A 21 -3.89 -13.40 20.83
CA ALA A 21 -3.29 -14.50 21.60
C ALA A 21 -2.62 -15.54 20.68
N ALA A 22 -3.30 -15.96 19.61
CA ALA A 22 -2.75 -16.92 18.65
C ALA A 22 -1.47 -16.40 17.95
N ARG A 23 -1.35 -15.08 17.78
CA ARG A 23 -0.19 -14.42 17.15
C ARG A 23 0.88 -13.95 18.15
N GLY A 24 0.65 -14.09 19.46
CA GLY A 24 1.58 -13.60 20.49
C GLY A 24 1.74 -12.08 20.51
N VAL A 25 0.73 -11.32 20.09
CA VAL A 25 0.77 -9.84 20.08
C VAL A 25 -0.33 -9.24 20.95
N SER A 26 -0.21 -7.97 21.31
CA SER A 26 -1.29 -7.27 22.01
C SER A 26 -2.48 -7.01 21.08
N MET A 27 -3.69 -6.95 21.63
CA MET A 27 -4.90 -6.57 20.90
C MET A 27 -4.76 -5.18 20.24
N ALA A 28 -4.08 -4.24 20.91
CA ALA A 28 -3.84 -2.90 20.37
C ALA A 28 -2.89 -2.93 19.15
N GLU A 29 -1.89 -3.80 19.14
CA GLU A 29 -1.00 -4.02 18.01
C GLU A 29 -1.76 -4.59 16.81
N LEU A 30 -2.60 -5.59 17.05
CA LEU A 30 -3.45 -6.17 16.00
C LEU A 30 -4.41 -5.13 15.38
N ILE A 31 -5.02 -4.27 16.22
CA ILE A 31 -5.89 -3.18 15.74
C ILE A 31 -5.09 -2.20 14.86
N ARG A 32 -3.90 -1.78 15.29
CA ARG A 32 -3.03 -0.91 14.49
C ARG A 32 -2.70 -1.51 13.13
N GLN A 33 -2.31 -2.79 13.09
CA GLN A 33 -2.01 -3.49 11.84
C GLN A 33 -3.22 -3.51 10.90
N GLY A 34 -4.42 -3.71 11.44
CA GLY A 34 -5.67 -3.63 10.68
C GLY A 34 -5.94 -2.24 10.13
N VAL A 35 -5.77 -1.19 10.95
CA VAL A 35 -5.88 0.21 10.52
C VAL A 35 -4.89 0.50 9.39
N ASP A 36 -3.62 0.13 9.56
CA ASP A 36 -2.60 0.34 8.54
C ASP A 36 -2.90 -0.42 7.25
N ALA A 37 -3.45 -1.63 7.34
CA ALA A 37 -3.87 -2.40 6.18
C ALA A 37 -4.96 -1.68 5.39
N VAL A 38 -5.96 -1.12 6.07
CA VAL A 38 -7.03 -0.31 5.46
C VAL A 38 -6.49 0.97 4.83
N LEU A 39 -5.56 1.64 5.51
CA LEU A 39 -4.94 2.87 5.00
C LEU A 39 -4.01 2.61 3.79
N ARG A 40 -3.33 1.46 3.78
CA ARG A 40 -2.54 1.01 2.63
C ARG A 40 -3.41 0.52 1.48
N SER A 41 -4.56 -0.07 1.78
CA SER A 41 -5.55 -0.50 0.78
C SER A 41 -6.39 0.65 0.25
N LYS A 42 -5.95 1.92 0.38
CA LYS A 42 -6.52 3.02 -0.39
C LYS A 42 -6.70 2.54 -1.83
N PRO A 43 -7.87 2.79 -2.45
CA PRO A 43 -8.11 2.39 -3.82
C PRO A 43 -6.90 2.82 -4.63
N LEU A 44 -6.40 1.92 -5.49
CA LEU A 44 -5.41 2.27 -6.50
C LEU A 44 -5.74 3.68 -7.00
N PRO A 45 -4.75 4.60 -7.10
CA PRO A 45 -5.02 6.00 -7.39
C PRO A 45 -6.09 6.10 -8.47
N ASP A 46 -7.07 6.98 -8.27
CA ASP A 46 -8.13 7.20 -9.24
C ASP A 46 -7.54 7.22 -10.65
N ALA A 47 -8.26 6.72 -11.66
CA ALA A 47 -7.74 6.62 -13.01
C ALA A 47 -7.08 7.93 -13.46
N GLU A 48 -7.66 9.06 -13.04
CA GLU A 48 -7.11 10.40 -13.23
C GLU A 48 -5.82 10.68 -12.45
N GLU A 49 -5.69 10.24 -11.19
CA GLU A 49 -4.45 10.38 -10.43
C GLU A 49 -3.32 9.50 -11.01
N ARG A 50 -3.65 8.28 -11.49
CA ARG A 50 -2.70 7.44 -12.25
C ARG A 50 -2.26 8.13 -13.54
N ARG A 51 -3.21 8.68 -14.30
CA ARG A 51 -2.94 9.37 -15.55
C ARG A 51 -2.09 10.62 -15.33
N LYS A 52 -2.41 11.41 -14.30
CA LYS A 52 -1.63 12.59 -13.88
C LYS A 52 -0.20 12.23 -13.49
N LYS A 53 0.00 11.14 -12.73
CA LYS A 53 1.35 10.65 -12.38
C LYS A 53 2.12 10.17 -13.61
N ALA A 54 1.49 9.43 -14.51
CA ALA A 54 2.11 8.96 -15.74
C ALA A 54 2.53 10.13 -16.65
N LEU A 55 1.65 11.12 -16.83
CA LEU A 55 1.95 12.34 -17.59
C LEU A 55 3.09 13.16 -16.98
N ALA A 56 3.16 13.26 -15.65
CA ALA A 56 4.26 13.97 -14.96
C ALA A 56 5.63 13.30 -15.13
N LEU A 57 5.66 12.00 -15.47
CA LEU A 57 6.89 11.25 -15.73
C LEU A 57 7.25 11.21 -17.22
N ALA A 58 6.25 11.35 -18.10
CA ALA A 58 6.44 11.37 -19.55
C ALA A 58 7.35 12.54 -19.96
N GLY A 59 8.48 12.24 -20.59
CA GLY A 59 9.45 13.26 -21.04
C GLY A 59 10.36 13.83 -19.95
N LYS A 60 10.18 13.46 -18.67
CA LYS A 60 11.05 13.90 -17.57
C LYS A 60 12.47 13.35 -17.66
N TYR A 61 12.62 12.14 -18.22
CA TYR A 61 13.90 11.46 -18.34
C TYR A 61 14.29 11.30 -19.81
N ARG A 62 15.57 11.50 -20.10
CA ARG A 62 16.17 11.36 -21.43
C ARG A 62 17.38 10.43 -21.32
N SER A 63 17.30 9.26 -21.93
CA SER A 63 18.44 8.33 -22.04
C SER A 63 19.40 8.69 -23.19
N GLY A 64 19.04 9.66 -24.04
CA GLY A 64 19.75 10.00 -25.27
C GLY A 64 19.56 8.98 -26.41
N LYS A 65 18.84 7.88 -26.15
CA LYS A 65 18.59 6.79 -27.10
C LYS A 65 17.15 6.84 -27.57
N THR A 66 16.92 6.62 -28.87
CA THR A 66 15.60 6.77 -29.51
C THR A 66 14.88 5.43 -29.73
N ASP A 67 15.56 4.31 -29.53
CA ASP A 67 15.12 2.97 -29.89
C ASP A 67 15.02 2.01 -28.68
N VAL A 68 15.21 2.53 -27.47
CA VAL A 68 15.19 1.73 -26.22
C VAL A 68 13.90 0.92 -26.07
N SER A 69 12.76 1.48 -26.47
CA SER A 69 11.48 0.76 -26.41
C SER A 69 11.44 -0.46 -27.34
N LYS A 70 12.17 -0.42 -28.47
CA LYS A 70 12.22 -1.52 -29.46
C LYS A 70 13.25 -2.58 -29.06
N HIS A 71 14.44 -2.17 -28.61
CA HIS A 71 15.55 -3.06 -28.28
C HIS A 71 15.76 -3.20 -26.76
N HIS A 72 14.68 -3.20 -25.98
CA HIS A 72 14.74 -3.14 -24.51
C HIS A 72 15.53 -4.31 -23.90
N ASP A 73 15.38 -5.52 -24.44
CA ASP A 73 16.11 -6.71 -23.99
C ASP A 73 17.62 -6.58 -24.23
N GLU A 74 18.04 -6.04 -25.38
CA GLU A 74 19.46 -5.80 -25.70
C GLU A 74 20.10 -4.78 -24.76
N TYR A 75 19.33 -3.78 -24.33
CA TYR A 75 19.78 -2.80 -23.33
C TYR A 75 19.78 -3.34 -21.90
N LEU A 76 18.96 -4.35 -21.60
CA LEU A 76 18.84 -4.96 -20.27
C LEU A 76 19.82 -6.11 -20.04
N ALA A 77 20.24 -6.82 -21.08
CA ALA A 77 21.12 -8.00 -21.02
C ALA A 77 22.60 -7.70 -20.69
N LYS A 78 22.89 -6.56 -20.05
CA LYS A 78 24.24 -6.18 -19.60
C LYS A 78 24.46 -6.49 -18.13
#